data_AF-A0A2A4L4V3-F1
#
_entry.id   AF-A0A2A4L4V3-F1
#
_cell.length_a   1.000
_cell.length_b   1.000
_cell.length_c   1.000
_cell.angle_alpha   90.00
_cell.angle_beta   90.00
_cell.angle_gamma   90.00
#
_symmetry.space_group_name_H-M   'P 1'
#
loop_
_entity.id
_entity.type
_entity.pdbx_description
1 polymer ?
#
loop_
_entity_poly.entity_id
_entity_poly.type
_entity_poly.pdbx_seq_one_letter_code
_entity_poly.pdbx_strand_id
1 'polypeptide(L)' 'MVKEVCKELNITQKELSEILGVHLTTIQKWVANDNDLPLQAKKSLNLVLENHHLKIRLKTLDEFVRLFKELQK' A
#
# COMPACT_ATOMS: atom_id res chain seq x y z
N MET A 1 11.38 0.31 -6.15
CA MET A 1 9.92 0.12 -6.15
C MET A 1 9.40 -0.75 -5.01
N VAL A 2 9.65 -2.07 -4.95
CA VAL A 2 9.02 -2.93 -3.90
C VAL A 2 9.41 -2.50 -2.48
N LYS A 3 10.68 -2.17 -2.27
CA LYS A 3 11.19 -1.69 -0.98
C LYS A 3 10.53 -0.37 -0.55
N GLU A 4 10.20 0.50 -1.49
CA GLU A 4 9.54 1.78 -1.22
C GLU A 4 8.09 1.54 -0.79
N VAL A 5 7.37 0.66 -1.50
CA VAL A 5 6.01 0.24 -1.12
C VAL A 5 5.97 -0.35 0.29
N CYS A 6 6.87 -1.30 0.60
CA CYS A 6 6.97 -1.87 1.95
C CYS A 6 7.23 -0.80 3.02
N LYS A 7 8.14 0.14 2.74
CA LYS A 7 8.48 1.23 3.66
C LYS A 7 7.30 2.16 3.90
N GLU A 8 6.60 2.54 2.83
CA GLU A 8 5.48 3.48 2.90
C GLU A 8 4.27 2.91 3.63
N LEU A 9 3.95 1.63 3.39
CA LEU A 9 2.89 0.93 4.11
C LEU A 9 3.31 0.50 5.53
N ASN A 10 4.59 0.64 5.88
CA ASN A 10 5.19 0.10 7.10
C ASN A 10 4.94 -1.41 7.29
N ILE A 11 5.24 -2.19 6.23
CA ILE A 11 5.06 -3.65 6.19
C ILE A 11 6.33 -4.37 5.71
N THR A 12 6.37 -5.66 5.96
CA THR A 12 7.37 -6.60 5.47
C THR A 12 7.07 -7.08 4.05
N GLN A 13 8.06 -7.71 3.38
CA GLN A 13 7.86 -8.38 2.10
C GLN A 13 6.89 -9.58 2.20
N LYS A 14 6.83 -10.21 3.37
CA LYS A 14 5.92 -11.33 3.64
C LYS A 14 4.47 -10.83 3.65
N GLU A 15 4.19 -9.77 4.39
CA GLU A 15 2.86 -9.17 4.42
C GLU A 15 2.45 -8.64 3.05
N LEU A 16 3.39 -8.03 2.30
CA LEU A 16 3.11 -7.63 0.91
C LEU A 16 2.75 -8.82 0.02
N SER A 17 3.39 -9.98 0.22
CA SER A 17 3.08 -11.21 -0.52
C SER A 17 1.68 -11.73 -0.22
N GLU A 18 1.24 -11.62 1.04
CA GLU A 18 -0.10 -11.98 1.50
C GLU A 18 -1.16 -11.02 0.93
N ILE A 19 -0.89 -9.70 0.93
CA ILE A 19 -1.76 -8.68 0.33
C ILE A 19 -1.96 -8.92 -1.17
N LEU A 20 -0.89 -9.23 -1.89
CA LEU A 20 -0.91 -9.42 -3.33
C LEU A 20 -1.34 -10.84 -3.75
N GLY A 21 -1.46 -11.78 -2.81
CA GLY A 21 -1.82 -13.16 -3.10
C GLY A 21 -0.76 -13.89 -3.95
N VAL A 22 0.51 -13.53 -3.80
CA VAL A 22 1.63 -14.14 -4.54
C VAL A 22 2.62 -14.78 -3.58
N HIS A 23 3.37 -15.79 -4.04
CA HIS A 23 4.39 -16.42 -3.21
C HIS A 23 5.51 -15.42 -2.84
N LEU A 24 6.04 -15.50 -1.61
CA LEU A 24 7.13 -14.61 -1.11
C LEU A 24 8.33 -14.54 -2.07
N THR A 25 8.72 -15.68 -2.67
CA THR A 25 9.83 -15.70 -3.63
C THR A 25 9.58 -14.86 -4.87
N THR A 26 8.32 -14.61 -5.25
CA THR A 26 7.95 -13.68 -6.33
C THR A 26 8.29 -12.25 -5.93
N ILE A 27 7.95 -11.84 -4.71
CA ILE A 27 8.29 -10.52 -4.18
C ILE A 27 9.81 -10.36 -4.11
N GLN A 28 10.54 -11.37 -3.62
CA GLN A 28 12.00 -11.34 -3.55
C GLN A 28 12.64 -11.22 -4.94
N LYS A 29 12.09 -11.90 -5.96
CA LYS A 29 12.54 -11.75 -7.36
C LYS A 29 12.31 -10.34 -7.89
N TRP A 30 11.19 -9.70 -7.57
CA TRP A 30 10.95 -8.30 -7.96
C TRP A 30 11.91 -7.35 -7.26
N VAL A 31 12.23 -7.58 -5.98
CA VAL A 31 13.24 -6.80 -5.26
C VAL A 31 14.62 -6.92 -5.91
N ALA A 32 15.00 -8.14 -6.33
CA ALA A 32 16.29 -8.38 -6.99
C ALA A 32 16.36 -7.74 -8.39
N ASN A 33 15.23 -7.63 -9.09
CA ASN A 33 15.14 -7.10 -10.46
C ASN A 33 14.37 -5.77 -10.51
N ASP A 34 14.62 -4.85 -9.57
CA ASP A 34 13.79 -3.63 -9.39
C ASP A 34 13.70 -2.75 -10.65
N ASN A 35 14.72 -2.76 -11.51
CA ASN A 35 14.75 -2.02 -12.77
C ASN A 35 13.92 -2.66 -13.90
N ASP A 36 13.60 -3.95 -13.79
CA ASP A 36 12.91 -4.73 -14.82
C ASP A 36 11.72 -5.50 -14.23
N LEU A 37 10.92 -4.81 -13.41
CA LEU A 37 9.66 -5.39 -12.92
C LEU A 37 8.71 -5.66 -14.10
N PRO A 38 8.05 -6.84 -14.13
CA PRO A 38 6.95 -7.09 -15.04
C PRO A 38 5.88 -6.00 -14.92
N LEU A 39 5.28 -5.59 -16.03
CA LEU A 39 4.28 -4.51 -16.04
C LEU A 39 3.13 -4.76 -15.05
N GLN A 40 2.70 -6.02 -14.93
CA GLN A 40 1.64 -6.39 -13.98
C GLN A 40 2.07 -6.20 -12.52
N ALA A 41 3.33 -6.53 -12.18
CA ALA A 41 3.87 -6.28 -10.85
C ALA A 41 3.86 -4.78 -10.54
N LYS A 42 4.27 -3.94 -11.51
CA LYS A 42 4.25 -2.47 -11.36
C LYS A 42 2.83 -1.96 -11.09
N LYS A 43 1.85 -2.40 -11.88
CA LYS A 43 0.44 -2.02 -11.72
C LYS A 43 -0.14 -2.46 -10.38
N SER A 44 0.11 -3.71 -9.98
CA SER A 44 -0.37 -4.24 -8.68
C SER A 44 0.18 -3.45 -7.49
N LEU A 45 1.48 -3.14 -7.51
CA LEU A 45 2.12 -2.35 -6.45
C LEU A 45 1.58 -0.91 -6.39
N ASN A 46 1.35 -0.28 -7.54
CA ASN A 46 0.72 1.04 -7.61
C ASN A 46 -0.71 1.03 -7.06
N LEU A 47 -1.50 0.01 -7.37
CA LEU A 47 -2.85 -0.15 -6.84
C LEU A 47 -2.85 -0.32 -5.31
N VAL A 48 -1.88 -1.04 -4.76
CA VAL A 48 -1.70 -1.17 -3.30
C VAL A 48 -1.40 0.18 -2.65
N LEU A 49 -0.50 0.98 -3.24
CA LEU A 49 -0.19 2.33 -2.77
C LEU A 49 -1.40 3.26 -2.85
N GLU A 50 -2.08 3.28 -3.99
CA GLU A 50 -3.28 4.10 -4.19
C GLU A 50 -4.37 3.73 -3.17
N ASN A 51 -4.60 2.44 -2.93
CA ASN A 51 -5.54 1.99 -1.92
C ASN A 51 -5.16 2.45 -0.51
N HIS A 52 -3.87 2.39 -0.17
CA HIS A 52 -3.35 2.87 1.10
C HIS A 52 -3.62 4.38 1.29
N HIS A 53 -3.33 5.20 0.27
CA HIS A 53 -3.61 6.63 0.31
C HIS A 53 -5.09 6.95 0.40
N LEU A 54 -5.94 6.23 -0.34
CA LEU A 54 -7.39 6.40 -0.27
C LEU A 54 -7.93 6.09 1.13
N LYS A 55 -7.44 5.02 1.78
CA LYS A 55 -7.80 4.69 3.16
C LYS A 55 -7.38 5.78 4.15
N ILE A 56 -6.19 6.37 3.99
CA ILE A 56 -5.75 7.50 4.81
C ILE A 56 -6.68 8.70 4.64
N ARG A 57 -7.01 9.07 3.39
CA ARG A 57 -7.92 10.19 3.10
C ARG A 57 -9.31 9.97 3.69
N LEU A 58 -9.84 8.75 3.59
CA LEU A 58 -11.12 8.40 4.21
C LEU A 58 -11.07 8.57 5.73
N LYS A 59 -10.01 8.08 6.39
CA LYS A 59 -9.83 8.26 7.83
C LYS A 59 -9.80 9.74 8.22
N THR A 60 -9.09 10.58 7.45
CA THR A 60 -9.08 12.04 7.69
C THR A 60 -10.47 12.65 7.56
N LEU A 61 -11.27 12.21 6.58
CA LEU A 61 -12.65 12.68 6.44
C LEU A 61 -13.53 12.23 7.61
N ASP A 62 -13.38 10.99 8.07
CA ASP A 62 -14.11 10.47 9.24
C ASP A 62 -13.78 11.28 10.51
N GLU A 63 -12.49 11.60 10.71
CA GLU A 63 -12.03 12.45 11.81
C GLU A 63 -12.61 13.87 11.72
N PHE A 64 -12.63 14.46 10.53
CA PHE A 64 -13.24 15.77 10.29
C PHE A 64 -14.74 15.76 10.63
N VAL A 65 -15.50 14.77 10.16
CA VAL A 65 -16.93 14.64 10.45
C VAL A 65 -17.17 14.50 11.96
N ARG A 66 -16.31 13.77 12.67
CA ARG A 66 -16.39 13.64 14.14
C ARG A 66 -16.20 15.00 14.83
N LEU A 67 -15.13 15.72 14.50
CA LEU A 67 -14.83 17.04 15.08
C LEU A 67 -15.94 18.05 14.78
N PHE A 68 -16.47 18.04 13.55
CA PHE A 68 -17.58 18.92 13.17
C PHE A 68 -18.83 18.68 14.03
N LYS A 69 -19.18 17.41 14.30
CA LYS A 69 -20.30 17.07 15.20
C LYS A 69 -20.08 17.51 16.64
N GLU A 70 -18.83 17.47 17.13
CA GLU A 70 -18.49 17.95 18.47
C GLU A 70 -18.65 19.47 18.60
N LEU A 71 -18.34 20.23 17.55
CA LEU A 71 -18.51 21.69 17.50
C LEU A 71 -19.98 22.16 17.41
N GLN A 72 -20.90 21.27 16.99
CA GLN A 72 -22.34 21.56 16.91
C GLN A 72 -23.08 21.32 18.24
N LYS A 73 -22.40 20.78 19.27
CA LYS A 73 -22.93 20.68 20.63
C LYS A 73 -22.65 21.95 21.42
#